data_AF-A0A7W1IJ16-F1
#
_entry.id   AF-A0A7W1IJ16-F1
#
_cell.length_a   1.000
_cell.length_b   1.000
_cell.length_c   1.000
_cell.angle_alpha   90.00
_cell.angle_beta   90.00
_cell.angle_gamma   90.00
#
_symmetry.space_group_name_H-M   'P 1'
#
loop_
_entity.id
_entity.type
_entity.pdbx_description
1 polymer ?
#
loop_
_entity_poly.entity_id
_entity_poly.type
_entity_poly.pdbx_seq_one_letter_code
_entity_poly.pdbx_strand_id
1 'polypeptide(L)' 'MSTFQFAISAGPESVRQAGVVESSSFAEAVILLGEKIPVSTGDSLEIGVTGFPPARFQCAGAGRKGRPVWVPEGRLAA' A
#
# COMPACT_ATOMS: atom_id res chain seq x y z
N MET A 1 17.73 7.50 -2.18
CA MET A 1 16.37 6.95 -2.43
C MET A 1 16.34 5.53 -1.92
N SER A 2 15.20 5.10 -1.39
CA SER A 2 15.00 3.76 -0.85
C SER A 2 14.03 2.99 -1.75
N THR A 3 14.29 1.70 -1.96
CA THR A 3 13.43 0.82 -2.75
C THR A 3 12.49 0.08 -1.81
N PHE A 4 11.18 0.24 -2.02
CA PHE A 4 10.14 -0.45 -1.28
C PHE A 4 9.45 -1.46 -2.18
N GLN A 5 9.33 -2.70 -1.74
CA GLN A 5 8.52 -3.71 -2.41
C GLN A 5 7.07 -3.50 -2.01
N PHE A 6 6.15 -3.55 -2.96
CA PHE A 6 4.72 -3.43 -2.71
C PHE A 6 3.93 -4.53 -3.43
N ALA A 7 2.80 -4.89 -2.85
CA ALA A 7 1.79 -5.75 -3.44
C ALA A 7 0.39 -5.20 -3.10
N ILE A 8 -0.47 -5.10 -4.10
CA ILE A 8 -1.85 -4.65 -3.99
C ILE A 8 -2.74 -5.82 -4.37
N SER A 9 -3.66 -6.15 -3.48
CA SER A 9 -4.58 -7.27 -3.62
C SER A 9 -6.01 -6.76 -3.54
N ALA A 10 -6.87 -7.20 -4.46
CA ALA A 10 -8.30 -6.83 -4.49
C ALA A 10 -9.19 -7.73 -3.63
N GLY A 11 -8.57 -8.48 -2.71
CA GLY A 11 -9.17 -9.52 -1.90
C GLY A 11 -8.11 -10.54 -1.46
N PRO A 12 -8.49 -11.52 -0.61
CA PRO A 12 -7.54 -12.44 0.03
C PRO A 12 -6.78 -13.36 -0.94
N GLU A 13 -7.28 -13.55 -2.17
CA GLU A 13 -6.74 -14.54 -3.12
C GLU A 13 -6.34 -13.93 -4.47
N SER A 14 -6.37 -12.60 -4.62
CA SER A 14 -6.07 -11.95 -5.91
C SER A 14 -5.18 -10.74 -5.75
N VAL A 15 -3.87 -10.97 -5.88
CA VAL A 15 -2.87 -9.93 -6.08
C VAL A 15 -3.12 -9.31 -7.45
N ARG A 16 -3.55 -8.07 -7.47
CA ARG A 16 -3.81 -7.31 -8.69
C ARG A 16 -2.53 -6.76 -9.28
N GLN A 17 -1.61 -6.31 -8.43
CA GLN A 17 -0.39 -5.67 -8.85
C GLN A 17 0.68 -5.79 -7.78
N ALA A 18 1.88 -6.20 -8.14
CA ALA A 18 3.03 -6.19 -7.24
C ALA A 18 4.26 -5.63 -7.96
N GLY A 19 5.16 -5.02 -7.22
CA GLY A 19 6.35 -4.40 -7.79
C GLY A 19 7.25 -3.75 -6.77
N VAL A 20 8.12 -2.89 -7.26
CA VAL A 20 9.00 -2.04 -6.45
C VAL A 20 8.69 -0.58 -6.74
N VAL A 21 8.72 0.24 -5.69
CA VAL A 21 8.61 1.69 -5.78
C VAL A 21 9.83 2.32 -5.13
N GLU A 22 10.49 3.21 -5.87
CA GLU A 22 11.60 3.99 -5.35
C GLU A 22 11.05 5.30 -4.80
N SER A 23 11.40 5.59 -3.54
CA SER A 23 10.92 6.80 -2.88
C SER A 23 11.88 7.29 -1.82
N SER A 24 11.76 8.55 -1.44
CA SER A 24 12.60 9.17 -0.42
C SER A 24 12.17 8.76 0.99
N SER A 25 10.93 8.28 1.16
CA SER A 25 10.37 7.86 2.45
C SER A 25 9.22 6.87 2.28
N PHE A 26 8.97 6.07 3.31
CA PHE A 26 7.89 5.08 3.32
C PHE A 26 6.50 5.72 3.12
N ALA A 27 6.24 6.85 3.79
CA ALA A 27 4.97 7.58 3.65
C ALA A 27 4.75 8.10 2.22
N GLU A 28 5.81 8.63 1.58
CA GLU A 28 5.75 9.04 0.18
C GLU A 28 5.49 7.86 -0.76
N ALA A 29 6.14 6.72 -0.52
CA ALA A 29 5.91 5.51 -1.31
C ALA A 29 4.43 5.08 -1.29
N VAL A 30 3.80 5.06 -0.11
CA VAL A 30 2.37 4.73 0.04
C VAL A 30 1.48 5.73 -0.71
N ILE A 31 1.77 7.03 -0.61
CA ILE A 31 1.01 8.07 -1.31
C ILE A 31 1.15 7.90 -2.84
N LEU A 32 2.38 7.70 -3.33
CA LEU A 32 2.67 7.52 -4.75
C LEU A 32 1.97 6.28 -5.32
N LEU A 33 1.92 5.19 -4.57
CA LEU A 33 1.20 3.99 -4.98
C LEU A 33 -0.30 4.26 -5.11
N GLY A 34 -0.88 5.00 -4.15
CA GLY A 34 -2.29 5.41 -4.22
C GLY A 34 -2.61 6.39 -5.35
N GLU A 35 -1.64 7.18 -5.82
CA GLU A 35 -1.84 8.08 -6.97
C GLU A 35 -1.62 7.40 -8.32
N LYS A 36 -0.66 6.47 -8.40
CA LYS A 36 -0.31 5.79 -9.66
C LYS A 36 -1.19 4.56 -9.94
N ILE A 37 -1.68 3.91 -8.91
CA ILE A 37 -2.39 2.64 -9.03
C ILE A 37 -3.86 2.86 -8.68
N PRO A 38 -4.79 2.56 -9.62
CA PRO A 38 -6.20 2.63 -9.33
C PRO A 38 -6.57 1.54 -8.32
N VAL A 39 -6.88 1.95 -7.10
CA VAL A 39 -7.31 1.07 -6.01
C VAL A 39 -8.75 1.38 -5.61
N SER A 40 -9.46 0.36 -5.18
CA SER A 40 -10.86 0.39 -4.75
C SER A 40 -10.98 0.17 -3.25
N THR A 41 -12.10 0.60 -2.67
CA THR A 41 -12.44 0.27 -1.28
C THR A 41 -12.39 -1.23 -1.06
N GLY A 42 -11.67 -1.67 -0.02
CA GLY A 42 -11.48 -3.08 0.30
C GLY A 42 -10.19 -3.70 -0.25
N ASP A 43 -9.47 -3.01 -1.13
CA ASP A 43 -8.13 -3.45 -1.57
C ASP A 43 -7.14 -3.41 -0.39
N SER A 44 -6.22 -4.37 -0.35
CA SER A 44 -5.12 -4.40 0.62
C SER A 44 -3.80 -4.08 -0.08
N LEU A 45 -3.04 -3.13 0.47
CA LEU A 45 -1.70 -2.75 0.10
C LEU A 45 -0.71 -3.29 1.13
N GLU A 46 0.19 -4.14 0.70
CA GLU A 46 1.35 -4.59 1.45
C GLU A 46 2.55 -3.82 0.91
N ILE A 47 3.33 -3.18 1.79
CA ILE A 47 4.54 -2.45 1.41
C ILE A 47 5.63 -2.62 2.47
N GLY A 48 6.85 -2.90 2.01
CA GLY A 48 7.98 -3.14 2.91
C GLY A 48 9.32 -3.08 2.19
N VAL A 49 10.36 -3.51 2.88
CA VAL A 49 11.71 -3.65 2.34
C VAL A 49 12.15 -5.10 2.50
N THR A 50 12.99 -5.59 1.59
CA THR A 50 13.52 -6.95 1.68
C THR A 50 14.22 -7.17 3.01
N GLY A 51 13.85 -8.25 3.72
CA GLY A 51 14.41 -8.61 5.02
C GLY A 51 13.67 -8.06 6.24
N PHE A 52 12.62 -7.25 6.07
CA PHE A 52 11.74 -6.81 7.15
C PHE A 52 10.29 -7.20 6.87
N PRO A 53 9.46 -7.44 7.91
CA PRO A 53 8.05 -7.70 7.72
C PRO A 53 7.38 -6.51 7.02
N PRO A 54 6.64 -6.73 5.92
CA PRO A 54 5.95 -5.65 5.23
C PRO A 54 4.81 -5.12 6.09
N ALA A 55 4.59 -3.81 6.03
CA ALA A 55 3.42 -3.18 6.62
C ALA A 55 2.22 -3.36 5.68
N ARG A 56 1.06 -3.63 6.27
CA ARG A 56 -0.19 -3.85 5.54
C ARG A 56 -1.13 -2.68 5.76
N PHE A 57 -1.82 -2.28 4.70
CA PHE A 57 -2.80 -1.21 4.70
C PHE A 57 -4.02 -1.70 3.93
N GLN A 58 -5.21 -1.31 4.38
CA GLN A 58 -6.45 -1.51 3.66
C GLN A 58 -6.92 -0.18 3.10
N CYS A 59 -7.46 -0.18 1.88
CA CYS A 59 -8.11 0.98 1.30
C CYS A 59 -9.50 1.11 1.94
N ALA A 60 -9.64 2.06 2.86
CA ALA A 60 -10.93 2.39 3.49
C ALA A 60 -11.88 3.12 2.54
N GLY A 61 -11.39 3.54 1.37
CA GLY A 61 -12.16 4.12 0.28
C GLY A 61 -11.51 5.38 -0.31
N ALA A 62 -12.22 6.08 -1.18
CA ALA A 62 -11.74 7.30 -1.80
C ALA A 62 -11.93 8.51 -0.87
N GLY A 63 -10.82 9.14 -0.47
CA GLY A 63 -10.78 10.38 0.29
C GLY A 63 -11.06 11.62 -0.56
N ARG A 64 -10.90 12.80 0.04
CA ARG A 64 -11.09 14.08 -0.69
C ARG A 64 -10.16 14.13 -1.90
N LYS A 65 -10.72 14.50 -3.06
CA LYS A 65 -10.08 14.50 -4.40
C LYS A 65 -9.83 13.13 -5.03
N GLY A 66 -10.51 12.07 -4.59
CA GLY A 66 -10.43 10.76 -5.25
C GLY A 66 -9.15 9.98 -4.95
N ARG A 67 -8.36 10.43 -3.97
CA ARG A 67 -7.18 9.70 -3.50
C ARG A 67 -7.60 8.60 -2.53
N PRO A 68 -7.06 7.38 -2.64
CA PRO A 68 -7.38 6.31 -1.71
C PRO A 68 -6.91 6.65 -0.29
N VAL A 69 -7.76 6.33 0.68
CA VAL A 69 -7.44 6.42 2.11
C VAL A 69 -6.94 5.06 2.55
N TRP A 70 -5.62 4.95 2.68
CA TRP A 70 -4.96 3.79 3.26
C TRP A 70 -5.05 3.84 4.78
N VAL A 71 -5.64 2.81 5.38
CA VAL A 71 -5.66 2.60 6.83
C VAL A 71 -4.79 1.38 7.16
N PRO A 72 -3.93 1.42 8.18
CA PRO A 72 -3.10 0.27 8.53
C PRO A 72 -3.96 -0.94 8.90
N GLU A 73 -3.75 -2.04 8.19
CA GLU A 73 -4.42 -3.32 8.41
C GLU A 73 -3.62 -4.07 9.48
N GLY A 74 -4.12 -4.03 10.72
CA GLY A 74 -3.39 -4.57 11.88
C GLY A 74 -2.76 -3.47 12.73
N ARG A 75 -3.58 -2.84 13.58
CA ARG A 75 -3.06 -2.26 14.83
C ARG A 75 -2.77 -3.44 15.77
N LEU A 76 -1.60 -4.09 15.65
CA LEU A 76 -0.98 -5.09 16.55
C LEU A 76 0.37 -5.50 15.90
N ALA A 77 1.55 -5.40 16.49
CA ALA A 77 1.97 -5.10 17.85
C ALA A 77 3.33 -4.37 17.83
N ALA A 78 3.53 -3.48 18.80
CA ALA A 78 4.86 -3.01 19.21
C ALA A 78 5.55 -4.08 20.06
#